data_AF-B8ACR9-F1
#
_entry.id   AF-B8ACR9-F1
#
_cell.length_a   1.000
_cell.length_b   1.000
_cell.length_c   1.000
_cell.angle_alpha   90.00
_cell.angle_beta   90.00
_cell.angle_gamma   90.00
#
_symmetry.space_group_name_H-M   'P 1'
#
loop_
_entity.id
_entity.type
_entity.pdbx_description
1 polymer ?
#
loop_
_entity_poly.entity_id
_entity_poly.type
_entity_poly.pdbx_seq_one_letter_code
_entity_poly.pdbx_strand_id
1 'polypeptide(L)'
;MQVQMQMQQATTVLSSSSNRPWTLWCHPVPVVSSPSHAKNKKHGLRLRAGMAMASSELPDLSAIQRVVLDIEGTTTPISFVADVLFPYARDNVRRHLAATYGSSEETRADVALLRAQVEEDLAQGVDGAVAVPPDAEGEGEGAVVEALAANVESMIRADRKVTALKQLQGRIWRRGFDSGELRSEVYDDAADALRRWRAKAYIYSSGSREAQRLIFANTAAHGDLRDHLCGFFDTTIGAKREVSSYYEIWQTLGTDRPSQILFLTDVYQEAAAAKTAGLEVIISVRPGNAPLPDNHGFHTITSFAEISI
;
A
#
# COMPACT_ATOMS: atom_id res chain seq x y z
N MET A 1 26.47 -4.56 -47.22
CA MET A 1 27.86 -4.83 -46.79
C MET A 1 28.11 -3.99 -45.54
N GLN A 2 27.69 -4.39 -44.34
CA GLN A 2 28.15 -5.55 -43.56
C GLN A 2 29.63 -5.40 -43.19
N VAL A 3 29.90 -4.91 -41.98
CA VAL A 3 31.13 -5.20 -41.25
C VAL A 3 30.77 -5.40 -39.77
N GLN A 4 30.83 -6.67 -39.37
CA GLN A 4 30.88 -7.15 -37.99
C GLN A 4 32.20 -6.71 -37.34
N MET A 5 32.18 -6.50 -36.02
CA MET A 5 33.37 -6.74 -35.20
C MET A 5 33.00 -7.62 -34.01
N GLN A 6 33.53 -8.85 -34.06
CA GLN A 6 33.64 -9.78 -32.95
C GLN A 6 34.71 -9.28 -31.97
N MET A 7 34.51 -9.52 -30.68
CA MET A 7 35.62 -9.88 -29.80
C MET A 7 35.20 -11.08 -28.94
N GLN A 8 35.96 -12.15 -29.09
CA GLN A 8 35.90 -13.38 -28.33
C GLN A 8 37.16 -13.46 -27.45
N GLN A 9 36.94 -13.95 -26.23
CA GLN A 9 37.83 -14.74 -25.37
C GLN A 9 39.09 -14.08 -24.78
N ALA A 10 39.17 -14.07 -23.44
CA ALA A 10 39.85 -15.12 -22.68
C ALA A 10 39.89 -14.73 -21.19
N THR A 11 39.68 -15.68 -20.27
CA THR A 11 40.63 -16.06 -19.19
C THR A 11 40.02 -17.20 -18.36
N THR A 12 40.87 -18.18 -18.06
CA THR A 12 40.59 -19.52 -17.49
C THR A 12 41.14 -19.60 -16.05
N VAL A 13 40.29 -19.96 -15.07
CA VAL A 13 40.44 -20.93 -13.92
C VAL A 13 41.62 -20.71 -12.93
N LEU A 14 41.51 -20.64 -11.59
CA LEU A 14 41.09 -21.52 -10.46
C LEU A 14 41.05 -20.61 -9.18
N SER A 15 40.38 -20.84 -8.04
CA SER A 15 40.16 -22.05 -7.23
C SER A 15 39.10 -21.84 -6.12
N SER A 16 38.35 -22.91 -5.79
CA SER A 16 37.78 -23.35 -4.47
C SER A 16 37.12 -22.30 -3.55
N SER A 17 35.90 -22.45 -3.03
CA SER A 17 35.46 -23.53 -2.13
C SER A 17 33.97 -23.41 -1.74
N SER A 18 33.33 -24.55 -1.45
CA SER A 18 32.10 -24.77 -0.66
C SER A 18 30.79 -24.06 -1.07
N ASN A 19 29.82 -24.82 -1.60
CA ASN A 19 28.76 -25.41 -0.76
C ASN A 19 27.88 -26.39 -1.55
N ARG A 20 27.37 -27.40 -0.83
CA ARG A 20 26.62 -28.55 -1.37
C ARG A 20 25.19 -28.16 -1.81
N PRO A 21 24.61 -28.85 -2.82
CA PRO A 21 23.23 -28.63 -3.26
C PRO A 21 22.21 -29.40 -2.41
N TRP A 22 21.07 -28.77 -2.14
CA TRP A 22 19.88 -29.43 -1.60
C TRP A 22 19.17 -30.20 -2.72
N THR A 23 19.02 -31.51 -2.51
CA THR A 23 18.30 -32.46 -3.37
C THR A 23 16.79 -32.26 -3.28
N LEU A 24 16.16 -32.07 -4.44
CA LEU A 24 14.72 -32.18 -4.67
C LEU A 24 14.23 -33.60 -4.33
N TRP A 25 13.26 -33.71 -3.42
CA TRP A 25 12.44 -34.90 -3.27
C TRP A 25 11.08 -34.65 -3.94
N CYS A 26 10.93 -35.13 -5.16
CA CYS A 26 9.64 -35.32 -5.81
C CYS A 26 9.07 -36.68 -5.38
N HIS A 27 7.95 -36.69 -4.64
CA HIS A 27 7.16 -37.89 -4.46
C HIS A 27 6.03 -37.95 -5.50
N PRO A 28 5.82 -39.09 -6.19
CA PRO A 28 4.73 -39.24 -7.15
C PRO A 28 3.37 -39.46 -6.45
N VAL A 29 2.36 -38.75 -6.96
CA VAL A 29 0.95 -38.87 -6.59
C VAL A 29 0.35 -40.13 -7.26
N PRO A 30 -0.33 -41.03 -6.54
CA PRO A 30 -1.03 -42.14 -7.16
C PRO A 30 -2.36 -41.70 -7.79
N VAL A 31 -2.53 -42.04 -9.06
CA VAL A 31 -3.80 -41.96 -9.81
C VAL A 31 -4.74 -43.04 -9.27
N VAL A 32 -5.93 -42.64 -8.81
CA VAL A 32 -7.02 -43.57 -8.46
C VAL A 32 -8.15 -43.43 -9.47
N SER A 33 -8.47 -44.56 -10.10
CA SER A 33 -9.52 -44.79 -11.08
C SER A 33 -10.93 -44.77 -10.47
N SER A 34 -11.86 -44.16 -11.21
CA SER A 34 -13.30 -44.10 -10.93
C SER A 34 -13.99 -45.47 -10.93
N PRO A 35 -15.01 -45.68 -10.08
CA PRO A 35 -16.04 -46.67 -10.32
C PRO A 35 -17.38 -46.04 -10.75
N SER A 36 -18.05 -46.83 -11.57
CA SER A 36 -19.34 -46.66 -12.24
C SER A 36 -20.57 -46.49 -11.34
N HIS A 37 -21.62 -45.98 -11.96
CA HIS A 37 -22.96 -45.71 -11.44
C HIS A 37 -23.59 -46.81 -10.58
N ALA A 38 -24.08 -46.41 -9.40
CA ALA A 38 -25.10 -47.13 -8.64
C ALA A 38 -26.20 -46.15 -8.18
N LYS A 39 -27.43 -46.42 -8.62
CA LYS A 39 -28.66 -45.75 -8.18
C LYS A 39 -29.07 -46.31 -6.80
N ASN A 40 -29.35 -45.47 -5.80
CA ASN A 40 -30.63 -45.54 -5.05
C ASN A 40 -30.80 -44.50 -3.93
N LYS A 41 -32.06 -44.05 -3.84
CA LYS A 41 -32.87 -43.78 -2.64
C LYS A 41 -32.50 -42.62 -1.69
N LYS A 42 -33.32 -41.58 -1.84
CA LYS A 42 -33.84 -40.62 -0.84
C LYS A 42 -33.68 -41.09 0.62
N HIS A 43 -32.94 -40.33 1.43
CA HIS A 43 -33.21 -40.12 2.85
C HIS A 43 -33.11 -38.61 3.10
N GLY A 44 -34.19 -38.03 3.63
CA GLY A 44 -34.25 -36.62 3.98
C GLY A 44 -33.41 -36.35 5.22
N LEU A 45 -32.35 -35.56 5.07
CA LEU A 45 -31.73 -34.85 6.16
C LEU A 45 -32.07 -33.36 6.00
N ARG A 46 -32.91 -32.86 6.91
CA ARG A 46 -33.06 -31.41 7.14
C ARG A 46 -31.72 -30.91 7.69
N LEU A 47 -30.91 -30.31 6.83
CA LEU A 47 -29.81 -29.44 7.26
C LEU A 47 -30.44 -28.22 7.92
N ARG A 48 -30.34 -28.14 9.26
CA ARG A 48 -30.50 -26.88 9.98
C ARG A 48 -29.33 -25.99 9.57
N ALA A 49 -29.60 -25.02 8.69
CA ALA A 49 -28.71 -23.87 8.51
C ALA A 49 -28.73 -23.07 9.81
N GLY A 50 -27.74 -23.28 10.66
CA GLY A 50 -27.41 -22.38 11.76
C GLY A 50 -26.68 -21.18 11.17
N MET A 51 -27.42 -20.11 10.88
CA MET A 51 -26.86 -18.79 10.63
C MET A 51 -26.25 -18.31 11.95
N ALA A 52 -24.92 -18.30 12.05
CA ALA A 52 -24.23 -17.64 13.14
C ALA A 52 -24.35 -16.13 12.93
N MET A 53 -25.25 -15.50 13.68
CA MET A 53 -25.22 -14.06 13.90
C MET A 53 -23.86 -13.74 14.54
N ALA A 54 -23.12 -12.78 13.99
CA ALA A 54 -21.89 -12.30 14.60
C ALA A 54 -22.20 -11.89 16.06
N SER A 55 -21.46 -12.44 17.01
CA SER A 55 -21.57 -12.02 18.41
C SER A 55 -21.21 -10.55 18.49
N SER A 56 -21.97 -9.78 19.30
CA SER A 56 -21.67 -8.38 19.59
C SER A 56 -20.34 -8.17 20.32
N GLU A 57 -19.79 -9.24 20.90
CA GLU A 57 -18.50 -9.22 21.56
C GLU A 57 -17.37 -9.48 20.55
N LEU A 58 -16.32 -8.67 20.64
CA LEU A 58 -15.08 -8.83 19.89
C LEU A 58 -14.45 -10.21 20.18
N PRO A 59 -13.69 -10.76 19.22
CA PRO A 59 -12.98 -12.03 19.44
C PRO A 59 -11.95 -11.88 20.55
N ASP A 60 -11.51 -12.99 21.13
CA ASP A 60 -10.39 -12.99 22.07
C ASP A 60 -9.09 -12.58 21.36
N LEU A 61 -8.59 -11.39 21.68
CA LEU A 61 -7.38 -10.81 21.10
C LEU A 61 -6.12 -11.04 21.95
N SER A 62 -6.20 -11.84 23.02
CA SER A 62 -5.07 -12.07 23.95
C SER A 62 -3.83 -12.71 23.28
N ALA A 63 -4.02 -13.39 22.15
CA ALA A 63 -2.94 -14.01 21.38
C ALA A 63 -2.27 -13.07 20.36
N ILE A 64 -2.79 -11.86 20.17
CA ILE A 64 -2.26 -10.88 19.20
C ILE A 64 -0.91 -10.36 19.68
N GLN A 65 0.09 -10.40 18.80
CA GLN A 65 1.45 -9.92 19.08
C GLN A 65 1.87 -8.77 18.16
N ARG A 66 1.15 -8.63 17.05
CA ARG A 66 1.40 -7.67 15.97
C ARG A 66 0.06 -7.09 15.54
N VAL A 67 0.03 -5.78 15.30
CA VAL A 67 -1.12 -5.13 14.67
C VAL A 67 -0.66 -4.41 13.42
N VAL A 68 -1.38 -4.63 12.32
CA VAL A 68 -1.17 -3.96 11.05
C VAL A 68 -2.37 -3.05 10.82
N LEU A 69 -2.11 -1.79 10.54
CA LEU A 69 -3.12 -0.75 10.45
C LEU A 69 -3.14 -0.16 9.05
N ASP A 70 -4.34 -0.02 8.50
CA ASP A 70 -4.57 0.89 7.38
C ASP A 70 -4.52 2.37 7.83
N ILE A 71 -4.40 3.28 6.86
CA ILE A 71 -4.40 4.72 7.10
C ILE A 71 -5.78 5.31 6.87
N GLU A 72 -6.17 5.45 5.60
CA GLU A 72 -7.36 6.16 5.16
C GLU A 72 -8.61 5.44 5.66
N GLY A 73 -9.56 6.15 6.28
CA GLY A 73 -10.76 5.55 6.85
C GLY A 73 -10.56 4.69 8.10
N THR A 74 -9.32 4.53 8.59
CA THR A 74 -8.97 3.64 9.70
C THR A 74 -8.28 4.37 10.86
N THR A 75 -7.06 4.87 10.64
CA THR A 75 -6.34 5.71 11.62
C THR A 75 -6.48 7.20 11.32
N THR A 76 -6.77 7.54 10.06
CA THR A 76 -6.86 8.90 9.53
C THR A 76 -8.18 9.08 8.79
N PRO A 77 -8.86 10.25 8.86
CA PRO A 77 -10.07 10.49 8.09
C PRO A 77 -9.85 10.32 6.58
N ILE A 78 -10.83 9.72 5.91
CA ILE A 78 -10.81 9.57 4.45
C ILE A 78 -10.73 10.94 3.74
N SER A 79 -11.42 11.94 4.29
CA SER A 79 -11.39 13.32 3.81
C SER A 79 -10.00 13.97 3.91
N PHE A 80 -9.16 13.60 4.89
CA PHE A 80 -7.83 14.18 4.97
C PHE A 80 -6.97 13.80 3.75
N VAL A 81 -7.06 12.55 3.29
CA VAL A 81 -6.31 12.11 2.11
C VAL A 81 -6.91 12.74 0.85
N ALA A 82 -8.23 12.62 0.66
CA ALA A 82 -8.94 13.06 -0.54
C ALA A 82 -9.01 14.59 -0.70
N ASP A 83 -9.24 15.31 0.40
CA ASP A 83 -9.54 16.76 0.38
C ASP A 83 -8.34 17.63 0.81
N VAL A 84 -7.31 17.04 1.43
CA VAL A 84 -6.11 17.80 1.86
C VAL A 84 -4.85 17.35 1.14
N LEU A 85 -4.44 16.08 1.25
CA LEU A 85 -3.15 15.65 0.70
C LEU A 85 -3.08 15.74 -0.83
N PHE A 86 -4.04 15.15 -1.55
CA PHE A 86 -4.02 15.20 -3.01
C PHE A 86 -4.23 16.62 -3.56
N PRO A 87 -5.18 17.43 -3.05
CA PRO A 87 -5.31 18.83 -3.44
C PRO A 87 -4.06 19.65 -3.14
N TYR A 88 -3.40 19.45 -1.99
CA TYR A 88 -2.15 20.16 -1.70
C TYR A 88 -1.06 19.86 -2.74
N ALA A 89 -0.89 18.60 -3.12
CA ALA A 89 0.08 18.24 -4.16
C ALA A 89 -0.25 18.89 -5.50
N ARG A 90 -1.52 18.86 -5.90
CA ARG A 90 -2.02 19.52 -7.12
C ARG A 90 -1.74 21.02 -7.11
N ASP A 91 -2.11 21.70 -6.03
CA ASP A 91 -2.06 23.17 -5.96
C ASP A 91 -0.62 23.70 -5.80
N ASN A 92 0.29 22.87 -5.30
CA ASN A 92 1.69 23.25 -5.07
C ASN A 92 2.68 22.70 -6.10
N VAL A 93 2.25 21.88 -7.08
CA VAL A 93 3.18 21.28 -8.06
C VAL A 93 3.97 22.33 -8.84
N ARG A 94 3.30 23.38 -9.35
CA ARG A 94 3.96 24.48 -10.07
C ARG A 94 5.02 25.16 -9.21
N ARG A 95 4.63 25.56 -7.99
CA ARG A 95 5.51 26.23 -7.03
C ARG A 95 6.70 25.35 -6.65
N HIS A 96 6.47 24.04 -6.48
CA HIS A 96 7.54 23.09 -6.16
C HIS A 96 8.54 23.02 -7.31
N LEU A 97 8.08 22.68 -8.51
CA LEU A 97 8.93 22.53 -9.69
C LEU A 97 9.69 23.82 -10.01
N ALA A 98 9.01 24.98 -10.03
CA ALA A 98 9.67 26.27 -10.28
C ALA A 98 10.77 26.61 -9.27
N ALA A 99 10.68 26.09 -8.04
CA ALA A 99 11.68 26.34 -7.01
C ALA A 99 12.86 25.35 -7.04
N THR A 100 12.70 24.17 -7.65
CA THR A 100 13.65 23.06 -7.51
C THR A 100 14.15 22.47 -8.83
N TYR A 101 13.54 22.82 -9.97
CA TYR A 101 13.84 22.24 -11.28
C TYR A 101 15.33 22.31 -11.65
N GLY A 102 15.93 23.51 -11.62
CA GLY A 102 17.35 23.69 -11.95
C GLY A 102 18.33 23.33 -10.82
N SER A 103 17.87 23.24 -9.57
CA SER A 103 18.73 23.25 -8.38
C SER A 103 18.76 21.93 -7.60
N SER A 104 17.76 21.06 -7.77
CA SER A 104 17.62 19.82 -7.00
C SER A 104 17.88 18.58 -7.86
N GLU A 105 18.83 17.76 -7.43
CA GLU A 105 19.08 16.45 -8.05
C GLU A 105 17.88 15.51 -7.92
N GLU A 106 17.18 15.54 -6.77
CA GLU A 106 15.95 14.77 -6.59
C GLU A 106 14.87 15.19 -7.58
N THR A 107 14.64 16.50 -7.75
CA THR A 107 13.65 17.00 -8.70
C THR A 107 14.04 16.65 -10.14
N ARG A 108 15.33 16.66 -10.48
CA ARG A 108 15.79 16.23 -11.81
C ARG A 108 15.45 14.76 -12.08
N ALA A 109 15.61 13.88 -11.08
CA ALA A 109 15.21 12.49 -11.18
C ALA A 109 13.69 12.33 -11.31
N ASP A 110 12.91 13.07 -10.52
CA ASP A 110 11.44 13.08 -10.59
C ASP A 110 10.96 13.52 -11.99
N VAL A 111 11.57 14.59 -12.55
CA VAL A 111 11.26 15.11 -13.89
C VAL A 111 11.57 14.08 -14.97
N ALA A 112 12.70 13.37 -14.88
CA ALA A 112 13.05 12.33 -15.84
C ALA A 112 12.00 11.20 -15.86
N LEU A 113 11.53 10.76 -14.70
CA LEU A 113 10.46 9.76 -14.60
C LEU A 113 9.13 10.29 -15.13
N LEU A 114 8.79 11.54 -14.84
CA LEU A 114 7.56 12.17 -15.35
C LEU A 114 7.58 12.30 -16.87
N ARG A 115 8.71 12.71 -17.47
CA ARG A 115 8.86 12.76 -18.93
C ARG A 115 8.62 11.39 -19.55
N ALA A 116 9.26 10.35 -19.03
CA ALA A 116 9.07 8.98 -19.54
C ALA A 116 7.60 8.53 -19.43
N GLN A 117 6.93 8.83 -18.31
CA GLN A 117 5.51 8.50 -18.15
C GLN A 117 4.63 9.28 -19.13
N VAL A 118 4.89 10.57 -19.33
CA VAL A 118 4.12 11.42 -20.26
C VAL A 118 4.31 10.98 -21.71
N GLU A 119 5.52 10.57 -22.10
CA GLU A 119 5.77 10.01 -23.44
C GLU A 119 4.96 8.72 -23.67
N GLU A 120 4.90 7.83 -22.68
CA GLU A 120 4.06 6.63 -22.73
C GLU A 120 2.57 7.00 -22.84
N ASP A 121 2.12 7.96 -22.03
CA ASP A 121 0.73 8.42 -22.01
C ASP A 121 0.31 9.02 -23.35
N LEU A 122 1.17 9.82 -23.98
CA LEU A 122 0.95 10.39 -25.31
C LEU A 122 0.88 9.28 -26.37
N ALA A 123 1.76 8.29 -26.30
CA ALA A 123 1.75 7.15 -27.22
C ALA A 123 0.48 6.30 -27.08
N GLN A 124 -0.09 6.22 -25.88
CA GLN A 124 -1.34 5.52 -25.57
C GLN A 124 -2.59 6.38 -25.80
N GLY A 125 -2.44 7.68 -26.11
CA GLY A 125 -3.56 8.61 -26.28
C GLY A 125 -4.35 8.86 -25.00
N VAL A 126 -3.67 8.84 -23.85
CA VAL A 126 -4.28 9.13 -22.54
C VAL A 126 -4.77 10.58 -22.52
N ASP A 127 -6.04 10.75 -22.15
CA ASP A 127 -6.69 12.06 -22.16
C ASP A 127 -6.03 13.02 -21.15
N GLY A 128 -5.79 14.25 -21.58
CA GLY A 128 -5.10 15.28 -20.79
C GLY A 128 -3.58 15.14 -20.68
N ALA A 129 -2.94 14.21 -21.40
CA ALA A 129 -1.49 14.19 -21.56
C ALA A 129 -1.04 15.31 -22.53
N VAL A 130 0.04 16.02 -22.19
CA VAL A 130 0.57 17.14 -22.97
C VAL A 130 2.07 16.96 -23.17
N ALA A 131 2.56 17.19 -24.39
CA ALA A 131 3.99 17.11 -24.69
C ALA A 131 4.81 18.07 -23.82
N VAL A 132 5.85 17.55 -23.18
CA VAL A 132 6.80 18.36 -22.40
C VAL A 132 7.92 18.83 -23.33
N PRO A 133 8.20 20.14 -23.43
CA PRO A 133 9.31 20.66 -24.24
C PRO A 133 10.66 20.07 -23.82
N PRO A 134 11.70 20.10 -24.69
CA PRO A 134 13.07 19.74 -24.29
C PRO A 134 13.54 20.52 -23.06
N ASP A 135 14.50 19.95 -22.33
CA ASP A 135 15.10 20.65 -21.19
C ASP A 135 15.68 22.00 -21.64
N ALA A 136 15.37 23.04 -20.86
CA ALA A 136 15.84 24.39 -21.09
C ALA A 136 16.24 25.03 -19.76
N GLU A 137 17.28 25.86 -19.80
CA GLU A 137 17.72 26.69 -18.68
C GLU A 137 17.32 28.15 -18.92
N GLY A 138 17.16 28.92 -17.85
CA GLY A 138 16.83 30.35 -17.96
C GLY A 138 15.40 30.58 -18.46
N GLU A 139 15.22 31.39 -19.51
CA GLU A 139 13.89 31.81 -20.00
C GLU A 139 12.99 30.64 -20.46
N GLY A 140 13.58 29.49 -20.83
CA GLY A 140 12.83 28.31 -21.27
C GLY A 140 12.35 27.39 -20.15
N GLU A 141 12.87 27.53 -18.92
CA GLU A 141 12.53 26.67 -17.78
C GLU A 141 11.03 26.73 -17.44
N GLY A 142 10.45 27.93 -17.48
CA GLY A 142 9.03 28.14 -17.16
C GLY A 142 8.08 27.33 -18.03
N ALA A 143 8.38 27.20 -19.34
CA ALA A 143 7.54 26.42 -20.25
C ALA A 143 7.58 24.91 -19.94
N VAL A 144 8.74 24.40 -19.51
CA VAL A 144 8.88 22.99 -19.10
C VAL A 144 8.11 22.74 -17.80
N VAL A 145 8.27 23.62 -16.82
CA VAL A 145 7.58 23.54 -15.52
C VAL A 145 6.06 23.55 -15.71
N GLU A 146 5.52 24.45 -16.55
CA GLU A 146 4.08 24.50 -16.80
C GLU A 146 3.56 23.24 -17.49
N ALA A 147 4.29 22.68 -18.46
CA ALA A 147 3.89 21.44 -19.12
C ALA A 147 3.90 20.24 -18.14
N LEU A 148 4.93 20.13 -17.29
CA LEU A 148 5.00 19.08 -16.26
C LEU A 148 3.87 19.22 -15.25
N ALA A 149 3.62 20.44 -14.77
CA ALA A 149 2.54 20.73 -13.83
C ALA A 149 1.17 20.36 -14.42
N ALA A 150 0.89 20.74 -15.67
CA ALA A 150 -0.37 20.40 -16.33
C ALA A 150 -0.59 18.88 -16.43
N ASN A 151 0.46 18.12 -16.76
CA ASN A 151 0.39 16.65 -16.79
C ASN A 151 0.12 16.09 -15.38
N VAL A 152 0.85 16.54 -14.36
CA VAL A 152 0.66 16.09 -12.97
C VAL A 152 -0.76 16.39 -12.48
N GLU A 153 -1.28 17.58 -12.74
CA GLU A 153 -2.65 17.96 -12.40
C GLU A 153 -3.70 17.08 -13.09
N SER A 154 -3.47 16.75 -14.36
CA SER A 154 -4.31 15.83 -15.11
C SER A 154 -4.29 14.42 -14.49
N MET A 155 -3.11 13.90 -14.17
CA MET A 155 -2.96 12.59 -13.52
C MET A 155 -3.65 12.55 -12.16
N ILE A 156 -3.53 13.60 -11.34
CA ILE A 156 -4.21 13.70 -10.05
C ILE A 156 -5.73 13.74 -10.24
N ARG A 157 -6.23 14.57 -11.18
CA ARG A 157 -7.67 14.67 -11.46
C ARG A 157 -8.28 13.33 -11.91
N ALA A 158 -7.49 12.51 -12.59
CA ALA A 158 -7.90 11.19 -13.07
C ALA A 158 -7.63 10.04 -12.07
N ASP A 159 -7.27 10.33 -10.82
CA ASP A 159 -6.87 9.33 -9.79
C ASP A 159 -5.84 8.30 -10.30
N ARG A 160 -4.88 8.75 -11.12
CA ARG A 160 -3.88 7.86 -11.70
C ARG A 160 -2.85 7.45 -10.66
N LYS A 161 -2.51 6.17 -10.62
CA LYS A 161 -1.63 5.56 -9.61
C LYS A 161 -0.28 5.16 -10.21
N VAL A 162 0.37 6.09 -10.90
CA VAL A 162 1.66 5.87 -11.57
C VAL A 162 2.85 6.21 -10.66
N THR A 163 3.96 5.48 -10.82
CA THR A 163 5.15 5.62 -9.97
C THR A 163 5.74 7.03 -10.01
N ALA A 164 5.85 7.63 -11.21
CA ALA A 164 6.40 8.97 -11.38
C ALA A 164 5.60 10.03 -10.58
N LEU A 165 4.27 9.95 -10.61
CA LEU A 165 3.40 10.85 -9.86
C LEU A 165 3.60 10.67 -8.34
N LYS A 166 3.57 9.43 -7.85
CA LYS A 166 3.70 9.15 -6.42
C LYS A 166 5.03 9.66 -5.85
N GLN A 167 6.10 9.56 -6.63
CA GLN A 167 7.42 10.05 -6.22
C GLN A 167 7.41 11.57 -6.03
N LEU A 168 6.94 12.32 -7.04
CA LEU A 168 6.86 13.78 -6.94
C LEU A 168 5.90 14.25 -5.84
N GLN A 169 4.74 13.60 -5.70
CA GLN A 169 3.79 13.87 -4.61
C GLN A 169 4.46 13.75 -3.23
N GLY A 170 5.27 12.71 -3.02
CA GLY A 170 6.07 12.54 -1.81
C GLY A 170 6.97 13.74 -1.51
N ARG A 171 7.65 14.28 -2.53
CA ARG A 171 8.52 15.46 -2.38
C ARG A 171 7.75 16.72 -2.02
N ILE A 172 6.60 16.94 -2.67
CA ILE A 172 5.74 18.08 -2.41
C ILE A 172 5.19 18.02 -0.98
N TRP A 173 4.67 16.85 -0.56
CA TRP A 173 4.18 16.65 0.78
C TRP A 173 5.27 16.85 1.83
N ARG A 174 6.46 16.27 1.63
CA ARG A 174 7.60 16.46 2.54
C ARG A 174 7.87 17.94 2.78
N ARG A 175 7.95 18.73 1.71
CA ARG A 175 8.15 20.19 1.82
C ARG A 175 7.02 20.88 2.58
N GLY A 176 5.76 20.49 2.34
CA GLY A 176 4.61 21.05 3.04
C GLY A 176 4.61 20.72 4.53
N PHE A 177 4.98 19.49 4.90
CA PHE A 177 5.10 19.08 6.30
C PHE A 177 6.28 19.77 6.99
N ASP A 178 7.44 19.83 6.34
CA ASP A 178 8.66 20.47 6.88
C ASP A 178 8.46 21.98 7.09
N SER A 179 7.72 22.65 6.20
CA SER A 179 7.38 24.08 6.33
C SER A 179 6.27 24.34 7.36
N GLY A 180 5.53 23.30 7.75
CA GLY A 180 4.32 23.41 8.57
C GLY A 180 3.07 23.91 7.84
N GLU A 181 3.14 24.09 6.51
CA GLU A 181 1.95 24.36 5.68
C GLU A 181 0.97 23.17 5.67
N LEU A 182 1.50 21.95 5.82
CA LEU A 182 0.73 20.73 6.07
C LEU A 182 0.92 20.25 7.51
N ARG A 183 -0.19 19.84 8.11
CA ARG A 183 -0.23 19.03 9.32
C ARG A 183 -1.18 17.86 9.08
N SER A 184 -0.83 16.70 9.61
CA SER A 184 -1.62 15.50 9.43
C SER A 184 -2.66 15.35 10.53
N GLU A 185 -3.68 14.56 10.22
CA GLU A 185 -4.74 14.21 11.14
C GLU A 185 -4.67 12.70 11.41
N VAL A 186 -4.83 12.32 12.67
CA VAL A 186 -5.00 10.94 13.12
C VAL A 186 -6.11 11.00 14.17
N TYR A 187 -7.02 10.04 14.18
CA TYR A 187 -8.09 10.01 15.18
C TYR A 187 -7.52 9.89 16.60
N ASP A 188 -8.11 10.63 17.55
CA ASP A 188 -7.68 10.64 18.95
C ASP A 188 -7.55 9.23 19.52
N ASP A 189 -8.55 8.38 19.30
CA ASP A 189 -8.56 7.01 19.81
C ASP A 189 -7.53 6.11 19.14
N ALA A 190 -7.16 6.39 17.88
CA ALA A 190 -6.12 5.64 17.18
C ALA A 190 -4.73 6.02 17.72
N ALA A 191 -4.47 7.31 17.95
CA ALA A 191 -3.24 7.78 18.58
C ALA A 191 -3.10 7.23 20.01
N ASP A 192 -4.18 7.26 20.80
CA ASP A 192 -4.17 6.74 22.16
C ASP A 192 -4.02 5.22 22.20
N ALA A 193 -4.63 4.48 21.27
CA ALA A 193 -4.42 3.05 21.15
C ALA A 193 -2.97 2.69 20.82
N LEU A 194 -2.34 3.38 19.86
CA LEU A 194 -0.92 3.20 19.53
C LEU A 194 0.01 3.38 20.74
N ARG A 195 -0.31 4.33 21.62
CA ARG A 195 0.45 4.55 22.87
C ARG A 195 0.25 3.46 23.91
N ARG A 196 -0.97 2.90 23.99
CA ARG A 196 -1.36 1.95 25.03
C ARG A 196 -1.02 0.51 24.69
N TRP A 197 -1.11 0.12 23.42
CA TRP A 197 -0.95 -1.27 23.00
C TRP A 197 0.45 -1.79 23.29
N ARG A 198 0.50 -3.06 23.73
CA ARG A 198 1.76 -3.78 23.94
C ARG A 198 2.20 -4.53 22.69
N ALA A 199 1.24 -4.92 21.86
CA ALA A 199 1.51 -5.44 20.52
C ALA A 199 2.32 -4.43 19.69
N LYS A 200 3.25 -4.92 18.86
CA LYS A 200 3.99 -4.05 17.93
C LYS A 200 3.08 -3.62 16.80
N ALA A 201 3.00 -2.32 16.55
CA ALA A 201 2.17 -1.74 15.50
C ALA A 201 2.94 -1.47 14.21
N TYR A 202 2.29 -1.71 13.08
CA TYR A 202 2.81 -1.51 11.73
C TYR A 202 1.74 -0.86 10.87
N ILE A 203 2.15 -0.15 9.83
CA ILE A 203 1.22 0.43 8.86
C ILE A 203 1.26 -0.36 7.56
N TYR A 204 0.12 -0.55 6.91
CA TYR A 204 0.03 -1.04 5.54
C TYR A 204 -0.93 -0.16 4.73
N SER A 205 -0.39 0.64 3.82
CA SER A 205 -1.17 1.59 3.02
C SER A 205 -0.73 1.64 1.57
N SER A 206 -1.57 2.15 0.68
CA SER A 206 -1.26 2.30 -0.74
C SER A 206 -0.30 3.47 -1.03
N GLY A 207 -0.19 4.41 -0.08
CA GLY A 207 0.81 5.49 -0.08
C GLY A 207 2.21 4.94 0.17
N SER A 208 3.24 5.61 -0.37
CA SER A 208 4.63 5.21 -0.19
C SER A 208 5.02 5.22 1.29
N ARG A 209 6.01 4.40 1.69
CA ARG A 209 6.52 4.42 3.08
C ARG A 209 6.98 5.81 3.53
N GLU A 210 7.52 6.63 2.62
CA GLU A 210 7.87 8.02 2.91
C GLU A 210 6.64 8.85 3.30
N ALA A 211 5.55 8.78 2.50
CA ALA A 211 4.30 9.47 2.81
C ALA A 211 3.69 9.00 4.14
N GLN A 212 3.71 7.69 4.40
CA GLN A 212 3.23 7.14 5.67
C GLN A 212 4.04 7.70 6.85
N ARG A 213 5.37 7.74 6.75
CA ARG A 213 6.23 8.34 7.80
C ARG A 213 5.92 9.82 8.01
N LEU A 214 5.67 10.58 6.94
CA LEU A 214 5.32 12.00 7.04
C LEU A 214 3.98 12.21 7.77
N ILE A 215 2.97 11.40 7.47
CA ILE A 215 1.67 11.43 8.16
C ILE A 215 1.84 11.20 9.65
N PHE A 216 2.53 10.14 10.07
CA PHE A 216 2.66 9.86 11.50
C PHE A 216 3.67 10.77 12.23
N ALA A 217 4.58 11.44 11.51
CA ALA A 217 5.55 12.37 12.12
C ALA A 217 4.96 13.76 12.43
N ASN A 218 3.93 14.18 11.69
CA ASN A 218 3.50 15.58 11.66
C ASN A 218 2.05 15.79 12.12
N THR A 219 1.58 14.95 13.05
CA THR A 219 0.18 15.02 13.49
C THR A 219 -0.09 16.33 14.24
N ALA A 220 -1.19 16.99 13.89
CA ALA A 220 -1.54 18.30 14.45
C ALA A 220 -1.79 18.24 15.96
N ALA A 221 -2.50 17.20 16.42
CA ALA A 221 -2.96 17.07 17.80
C ALA A 221 -2.08 16.16 18.67
N HIS A 222 -1.25 15.30 18.07
CA HIS A 222 -0.62 14.18 18.79
C HIS A 222 0.91 14.16 18.72
N GLY A 223 1.53 15.10 18.00
CA GLY A 223 2.98 15.15 17.78
C GLY A 223 3.47 14.03 16.86
N ASP A 224 4.72 13.63 17.04
CA ASP A 224 5.30 12.50 16.30
C ASP A 224 4.85 11.17 16.92
N LEU A 225 4.12 10.36 16.17
CA LEU A 225 3.63 9.04 16.58
C LEU A 225 4.53 7.88 16.13
N ARG A 226 5.63 8.15 15.40
CA ARG A 226 6.48 7.09 14.85
C ARG A 226 7.18 6.25 15.91
N ASP A 227 7.39 6.79 17.10
CA ASP A 227 7.95 6.03 18.23
C ASP A 227 7.04 4.86 18.68
N HIS A 228 5.77 4.89 18.28
CA HIS A 228 4.79 3.83 18.53
C HIS A 228 4.63 2.87 17.34
N LEU A 229 5.40 3.05 16.27
CA LEU A 229 5.33 2.24 15.05
C LEU A 229 6.65 1.50 14.82
N CYS A 230 6.54 0.21 14.52
CA CYS A 230 7.69 -0.67 14.28
C CYS A 230 8.06 -0.80 12.79
N GLY A 231 7.18 -0.38 11.88
CA GLY A 231 7.45 -0.47 10.45
C GLY A 231 6.29 -0.05 9.56
N PHE A 232 6.59 0.06 8.27
CA PHE A 232 5.69 0.54 7.23
C PHE A 232 5.77 -0.39 6.03
N PHE A 233 4.61 -0.85 5.57
CA PHE A 233 4.41 -1.61 4.35
C PHE A 233 3.64 -0.76 3.34
N ASP A 234 4.05 -0.83 2.09
CA ASP A 234 3.36 -0.21 0.96
C ASP A 234 3.19 -1.23 -0.17
N THR A 235 2.69 -0.79 -1.31
CA THR A 235 2.37 -1.69 -2.44
C THR A 235 3.60 -2.41 -3.02
N THR A 236 4.82 -2.13 -2.56
CA THR A 236 5.99 -2.92 -2.96
C THR A 236 5.97 -4.33 -2.37
N ILE A 237 5.18 -4.58 -1.31
CA ILE A 237 4.96 -5.95 -0.79
C ILE A 237 3.86 -6.70 -1.56
N GLY A 238 3.05 -5.99 -2.35
CA GLY A 238 1.90 -6.50 -3.09
C GLY A 238 0.68 -5.58 -2.98
N ALA A 239 -0.39 -5.85 -3.73
CA ALA A 239 -1.60 -5.04 -3.65
C ALA A 239 -2.44 -5.37 -2.41
N LYS A 240 -3.12 -4.38 -1.83
CA LYS A 240 -3.90 -4.55 -0.57
C LYS A 240 -5.10 -5.49 -0.69
N ARG A 241 -5.55 -5.80 -1.91
CA ARG A 241 -6.66 -6.73 -2.17
C ARG A 241 -6.19 -8.15 -2.52
N GLU A 242 -4.89 -8.39 -2.49
CA GLU A 242 -4.30 -9.68 -2.82
C GLU A 242 -3.92 -10.45 -1.55
N VAL A 243 -4.29 -11.73 -1.50
CA VAL A 243 -4.00 -12.63 -0.37
C VAL A 243 -2.49 -12.80 -0.16
N SER A 244 -1.72 -12.86 -1.25
CA SER A 244 -0.26 -12.98 -1.23
C SER A 244 0.42 -11.88 -0.43
N SER A 245 -0.07 -10.64 -0.51
CA SER A 245 0.49 -9.50 0.23
C SER A 245 0.48 -9.73 1.74
N TYR A 246 -0.62 -10.28 2.28
CA TYR A 246 -0.75 -10.57 3.71
C TYR A 246 0.05 -11.79 4.14
N TYR A 247 0.23 -12.76 3.25
CA TYR A 247 1.15 -13.86 3.46
C TYR A 247 2.59 -13.34 3.59
N GLU A 248 3.03 -12.46 2.70
CA GLU A 248 4.36 -11.84 2.75
C GLU A 248 4.54 -10.95 3.98
N ILE A 249 3.51 -10.19 4.39
CA ILE A 249 3.53 -9.44 5.65
C ILE A 249 3.73 -10.39 6.84
N TRP A 250 2.98 -11.50 6.89
CA TRP A 250 3.13 -12.49 7.96
C TRP A 250 4.55 -13.07 8.02
N GLN A 251 5.08 -13.51 6.87
CA GLN A 251 6.45 -14.02 6.77
C GLN A 251 7.48 -12.98 7.22
N THR A 252 7.29 -11.71 6.82
CA THR A 252 8.18 -10.60 7.20
C THR A 252 8.13 -10.29 8.70
N LEU A 253 6.95 -10.37 9.32
CA LEU A 253 6.77 -10.10 10.75
C LEU A 253 7.21 -11.26 11.65
N GLY A 254 7.30 -12.47 11.10
CA GLY A 254 7.90 -13.64 11.75
C GLY A 254 7.12 -14.14 12.96
N THR A 255 5.79 -14.03 12.97
CA THR A 255 4.96 -14.67 14.01
C THR A 255 4.77 -16.16 13.70
N ASP A 256 4.60 -17.00 14.72
CA ASP A 256 4.43 -18.45 14.53
C ASP A 256 3.15 -18.79 13.74
N ARG A 257 2.10 -18.00 13.93
CA ARG A 257 0.81 -18.14 13.22
C ARG A 257 0.34 -16.80 12.66
N PRO A 258 -0.32 -16.79 11.49
CA PRO A 258 -0.87 -15.56 10.92
C PRO A 258 -1.96 -14.96 11.82
N SER A 259 -2.69 -15.79 12.58
CA SER A 259 -3.72 -15.34 13.52
C SER A 259 -3.20 -14.58 14.75
N GLN A 260 -1.87 -14.45 14.91
CA GLN A 260 -1.25 -13.57 15.92
C GLN A 260 -1.08 -12.14 15.40
N ILE A 261 -1.46 -11.88 14.15
CA ILE A 261 -1.47 -10.57 13.53
C ILE A 261 -2.92 -10.12 13.38
N LEU A 262 -3.25 -8.99 13.99
CA LEU A 262 -4.52 -8.30 13.78
C LEU A 262 -4.36 -7.28 12.66
N PHE A 263 -5.23 -7.32 11.66
CA PHE A 263 -5.33 -6.30 10.63
C PHE A 263 -6.59 -5.45 10.84
N LEU A 264 -6.42 -4.12 10.86
CA LEU A 264 -7.50 -3.14 10.92
C LEU A 264 -7.56 -2.37 9.60
N THR A 265 -8.71 -2.36 8.96
CA THR A 265 -9.01 -1.63 7.71
C THR A 265 -10.49 -1.27 7.67
N ASP A 266 -10.87 -0.25 6.92
CA ASP A 266 -12.25 0.04 6.59
C ASP A 266 -12.74 -0.69 5.33
N VAL A 267 -11.82 -1.23 4.52
CA VAL A 267 -12.12 -1.77 3.20
C VAL A 267 -12.42 -3.27 3.27
N TYR A 268 -13.66 -3.66 2.95
CA TYR A 268 -14.10 -5.06 2.95
C TYR A 268 -13.21 -6.00 2.12
N GLN A 269 -12.78 -5.58 0.92
CA GLN A 269 -11.96 -6.43 0.04
C GLN A 269 -10.56 -6.69 0.63
N GLU A 270 -10.01 -5.73 1.37
CA GLU A 270 -8.74 -5.90 2.06
C GLU A 270 -8.90 -6.83 3.26
N ALA A 271 -9.98 -6.65 4.03
CA ALA A 271 -10.34 -7.52 5.13
C ALA A 271 -10.51 -8.99 4.68
N ALA A 272 -11.21 -9.21 3.56
CA ALA A 272 -11.40 -10.54 2.96
C ALA A 272 -10.07 -11.18 2.54
N ALA A 273 -9.17 -10.41 1.92
CA ALA A 273 -7.85 -10.89 1.52
C ALA A 273 -6.98 -11.28 2.73
N ALA A 274 -6.94 -10.42 3.76
CA ALA A 274 -6.21 -10.68 5.00
C ALA A 274 -6.75 -11.90 5.75
N LYS A 275 -8.08 -12.04 5.86
CA LYS A 275 -8.70 -13.20 6.52
C LYS A 275 -8.42 -14.50 5.78
N THR A 276 -8.41 -14.45 4.44
CA THR A 276 -8.04 -15.61 3.61
C THR A 276 -6.58 -16.02 3.82
N ALA A 277 -5.68 -15.06 4.08
CA ALA A 277 -4.29 -15.33 4.46
C ALA A 277 -4.14 -15.83 5.92
N GLY A 278 -5.22 -15.89 6.70
CA GLY A 278 -5.25 -16.42 8.05
C GLY A 278 -5.01 -15.39 9.17
N LEU A 279 -4.97 -14.09 8.86
CA LEU A 279 -4.86 -13.04 9.86
C LEU A 279 -6.16 -12.90 10.65
N GLU A 280 -6.07 -12.34 11.87
CA GLU A 280 -7.25 -11.82 12.54
C GLU A 280 -7.61 -10.45 11.95
N VAL A 281 -8.90 -10.16 11.79
CA VAL A 281 -9.34 -8.98 11.05
C VAL A 281 -10.55 -8.34 11.71
N ILE A 282 -10.48 -7.03 11.92
CA ILE A 282 -11.60 -6.21 12.37
C ILE A 282 -11.76 -5.04 11.41
N ILE A 283 -12.99 -4.74 11.02
CA ILE A 283 -13.28 -3.61 10.14
C ILE A 283 -13.49 -2.34 10.98
N SER A 284 -12.77 -1.27 10.64
CA SER A 284 -12.93 0.06 11.24
C SER A 284 -14.04 0.82 10.52
N VAL A 285 -15.09 1.20 11.26
CA VAL A 285 -16.21 2.00 10.75
C VAL A 285 -16.04 3.43 11.25
N ARG A 286 -15.65 4.33 10.34
CA ARG A 286 -15.45 5.75 10.62
C ARG A 286 -16.40 6.63 9.81
N PRO A 287 -16.65 7.89 10.24
CA PRO A 287 -17.40 8.84 9.44
C PRO A 287 -16.79 9.01 8.04
N GLY A 288 -17.63 8.93 7.00
CA GLY A 288 -17.22 9.07 5.61
C GLY A 288 -16.80 7.76 4.91
N ASN A 289 -16.64 6.65 5.64
CA ASN A 289 -16.32 5.36 5.03
C ASN A 289 -17.47 4.86 4.15
N ALA A 290 -17.12 4.10 3.12
CA ALA A 290 -18.10 3.46 2.25
C ALA A 290 -18.97 2.45 3.05
N PRO A 291 -20.24 2.27 2.68
CA PRO A 291 -21.10 1.28 3.34
C PRO A 291 -20.54 -0.13 3.12
N LEU A 292 -20.60 -0.95 4.17
CA LEU A 292 -20.21 -2.35 4.10
C LEU A 292 -21.33 -3.19 3.47
N PRO A 293 -20.99 -4.30 2.77
CA PRO A 293 -21.99 -5.25 2.31
C PRO A 293 -22.79 -5.86 3.48
N ASP A 294 -24.09 -6.08 3.28
CA ASP A 294 -24.91 -6.76 4.28
C ASP A 294 -24.34 -8.15 4.61
N ASN A 295 -24.36 -8.52 5.90
CA ASN A 295 -23.87 -9.82 6.39
C ASN A 295 -22.42 -10.14 5.99
N HIS A 296 -21.55 -9.13 5.91
CA HIS A 296 -20.13 -9.29 5.55
C HIS A 296 -19.33 -10.23 6.49
N GLY A 297 -19.83 -10.52 7.70
CA GLY A 297 -19.28 -11.54 8.58
C GLY A 297 -18.00 -11.16 9.34
N PHE A 298 -17.62 -9.88 9.32
CA PHE A 298 -16.49 -9.36 10.10
C PHE A 298 -16.99 -8.66 11.37
N HIS A 299 -16.18 -8.67 12.41
CA HIS A 299 -16.38 -7.77 13.53
C HIS A 299 -16.07 -6.34 13.10
N THR A 300 -16.84 -5.38 13.62
CA THR A 300 -16.67 -3.96 13.35
C THR A 300 -16.41 -3.22 14.65
N ILE A 301 -15.57 -2.20 14.58
CA ILE A 301 -15.41 -1.21 15.66
C ILE A 301 -15.63 0.19 15.12
N THR A 302 -15.99 1.11 16.01
CA THR A 302 -16.08 2.54 15.71
C THR A 302 -14.96 3.34 16.38
N SER A 303 -14.25 2.72 17.33
CA SER A 303 -13.11 3.28 18.05
C SER A 303 -12.08 2.21 18.39
N PHE A 304 -10.80 2.54 18.30
CA PHE A 304 -9.71 1.68 18.74
C PHE A 304 -9.66 1.54 20.28
N ALA A 305 -10.42 2.35 21.02
CA ALA A 305 -10.63 2.15 22.46
C ALA A 305 -11.28 0.81 22.80
N GLU A 306 -12.00 0.21 21.83
CA GLU A 306 -12.64 -1.10 21.95
C GLU A 306 -11.63 -2.27 21.92
N ILE A 307 -10.39 -2.02 21.49
CA ILE A 307 -9.33 -3.04 21.36
C ILE A 307 -8.33 -2.96 22.52
N SER A 308 -8.02 -4.12 23.10
CA SER A 308 -6.96 -4.30 24.11
C SER A 308 -5.99 -5.41 23.71
N ILE A 309 -4.76 -5.05 23.33
CA ILE A 309 -3.66 -5.93 22.86
C ILE A 309 -2.27 -5.43 23.28
#